data_AF-A0A1V6QGX8-F1
#
_entry.id   AF-A0A1V6QGX8-F1
#
_cell.length_a   1.000
_cell.length_b   1.000
_cell.length_c   1.000
_cell.angle_alpha   90.00
_cell.angle_beta   90.00
_cell.angle_gamma   90.00
#
_symmetry.space_group_name_H-M   'P 1'
#
loop_
_entity.id
_entity.type
_entity.pdbx_description
1 polymer ?
#
loop_
_entity_poly.entity_id
_entity_poly.type
_entity_poly.pdbx_seq_one_letter_code
_entity_poly.pdbx_strand_id
1 'polypeptide(L)'
;MGKHGAPGSAFQKPAQKRGVSDHSNSPGNYAYLQLLSEPDPSDICSAILFFKQLSTNGTAVQDRLFMYPQQWDRMSPKKLGKSASAALSILRAASTKYDIWLLPIDMSAATAAGYSTTNSKLLRLGQIQFMQYDSVLYVQTPGLLLDTGKLDDMFLARPLPLRHDKNRQESFNNEAWIPMPLRANRDEPLPSTYLITVNNIEGGNVEARTHIPNVALPGFGDLVASPKRAARLAEIGEEPGYVSFDSDRDGRVKWAGNPYFGTWRSQQAEVCDGIDFDEIIHNGK
;
A
#
# COMPACT_ATOMS: atom_id res chain seq x y z
N MET A 1 38.88 -21.67 10.65
CA MET A 1 38.41 -20.75 9.58
C MET A 1 37.19 -21.36 8.92
N GLY A 2 36.00 -21.08 9.47
CA GLY A 2 34.72 -21.60 8.98
C GLY A 2 34.17 -20.70 7.87
N LYS A 3 33.75 -21.32 6.77
CA LYS A 3 33.16 -20.64 5.60
C LYS A 3 31.81 -20.03 5.98
N HIS A 4 31.66 -18.72 5.75
CA HIS A 4 30.37 -18.03 5.80
C HIS A 4 29.51 -18.47 4.61
N GLY A 5 28.38 -19.11 4.90
CA GLY A 5 27.30 -19.32 3.94
C GLY A 5 26.52 -18.03 3.73
N ALA A 6 26.30 -17.65 2.47
CA ALA A 6 25.38 -16.59 2.11
C ALA A 6 23.93 -17.08 2.33
N PRO A 7 23.04 -16.29 2.96
CA PRO A 7 21.62 -16.63 3.01
C PRO A 7 20.95 -16.25 1.68
N GLY A 8 20.16 -17.19 1.15
CA GLY A 8 19.42 -17.04 -0.10
C GLY A 8 18.37 -15.93 -0.04
N SER A 9 18.37 -15.10 -1.10
CA SER A 9 17.23 -14.25 -1.44
C SER A 9 16.28 -15.07 -2.30
N ALA A 10 15.11 -15.37 -1.73
CA ALA A 10 14.03 -16.07 -2.41
C ALA A 10 13.00 -15.07 -2.96
N PHE A 11 12.44 -15.40 -4.11
CA PHE A 11 11.28 -14.80 -4.79
C PHE A 11 11.50 -13.49 -5.59
N GLN A 12 12.29 -13.60 -6.67
CA GLN A 12 12.06 -12.80 -7.88
C GLN A 12 11.22 -13.62 -8.86
N LYS A 13 10.12 -13.05 -9.38
CA LYS A 13 9.46 -13.57 -10.59
C LYS A 13 10.52 -13.53 -11.71
N PRO A 14 10.63 -14.55 -12.58
CA PRO A 14 11.52 -14.45 -13.73
C PRO A 14 11.18 -13.20 -14.54
N ALA A 15 12.19 -12.36 -14.78
CA ALA A 15 12.05 -11.13 -15.55
C ALA A 15 11.52 -11.46 -16.95
N GLN A 16 10.32 -10.99 -17.27
CA GLN A 16 9.81 -11.02 -18.62
C GLN A 16 10.69 -10.10 -19.47
N LYS A 17 11.44 -10.69 -20.42
CA LYS A 17 12.17 -9.93 -21.44
C LYS A 17 11.16 -9.15 -22.28
N ARG A 18 10.99 -7.85 -22.02
CA ARG A 18 10.24 -6.94 -22.91
C ARG A 18 11.12 -6.67 -24.13
N GLY A 19 10.78 -7.27 -25.26
CA GLY A 19 11.21 -6.76 -26.57
C GLY A 19 10.57 -5.40 -26.81
N VAL A 20 11.30 -4.50 -27.46
CA VAL A 20 10.75 -3.25 -28.01
C VAL A 20 9.61 -3.67 -28.94
N SER A 21 8.37 -3.42 -28.54
CA SER A 21 7.19 -3.76 -29.32
C SER A 21 6.17 -2.64 -29.21
N ASP A 22 5.58 -2.34 -30.36
CA ASP A 22 4.68 -1.23 -30.65
C ASP A 22 3.49 -1.14 -29.69
N HIS A 23 3.05 0.10 -29.46
CA HIS A 23 1.83 0.45 -28.74
C HIS A 23 0.58 -0.11 -29.44
N SER A 24 0.17 -1.35 -29.11
CA SER A 24 -1.24 -1.78 -29.14
C SER A 24 -1.44 -3.11 -28.38
N ASN A 25 -2.41 -3.13 -27.46
CA ASN A 25 -3.09 -4.30 -26.87
C ASN A 25 -2.44 -5.19 -25.78
N SER A 26 -1.35 -4.80 -25.12
CA SER A 26 -0.95 -5.48 -23.87
C SER A 26 -1.65 -4.83 -22.66
N PRO A 27 -2.45 -5.54 -21.84
CA PRO A 27 -2.93 -5.00 -20.58
C PRO A 27 -1.73 -4.66 -19.69
N GLY A 28 -1.66 -3.42 -19.19
CA GLY A 28 -0.53 -2.99 -18.35
C GLY A 28 -0.41 -3.79 -17.05
N ASN A 29 0.77 -3.74 -16.44
CA ASN A 29 1.04 -4.41 -15.17
C ASN A 29 0.80 -3.45 -13.99
N TYR A 30 -0.21 -3.75 -13.19
CA TYR A 30 -0.68 -2.90 -12.11
C TYR A 30 -0.68 -3.64 -10.77
N ALA A 31 -0.52 -2.89 -9.69
CA ALA A 31 -0.66 -3.44 -8.36
C ALA A 31 -1.27 -2.46 -7.36
N TYR A 32 -1.99 -3.00 -6.37
CA TYR A 32 -2.34 -2.28 -5.16
C TYR A 32 -1.25 -2.45 -4.11
N LEU A 33 -0.95 -1.38 -3.37
CA LEU A 33 0.02 -1.39 -2.29
C LEU A 33 -0.62 -0.89 -0.99
N GLN A 34 -0.41 -1.65 0.08
CA GLN A 34 -0.46 -1.13 1.43
C GLN A 34 0.90 -1.35 2.09
N LEU A 35 1.26 -0.47 3.01
CA LEU A 35 2.54 -0.53 3.71
C LEU A 35 2.40 -0.05 5.14
N LEU A 36 3.21 -0.63 6.02
CA LEU A 36 3.24 -0.30 7.43
C LEU A 36 4.68 -0.28 7.94
N SER A 37 5.10 0.83 8.51
CA SER A 37 6.41 0.95 9.18
C SER A 37 6.41 0.42 10.61
N GLU A 38 5.25 0.28 11.23
CA GLU A 38 5.08 -0.29 12.59
C GLU A 38 4.20 -1.55 12.58
N PRO A 39 4.54 -2.59 13.38
CA PRO A 39 3.84 -3.87 13.37
C PRO A 39 2.56 -3.82 14.21
N ASP A 40 1.70 -2.84 13.97
CA ASP A 40 0.43 -2.69 14.69
C ASP A 40 -0.53 -3.84 14.31
N PRO A 41 -1.05 -4.63 15.28
CA PRO A 41 -1.92 -5.75 14.98
C PRO A 41 -3.20 -5.34 14.26
N SER A 42 -3.78 -4.20 14.63
CA SER A 42 -5.02 -3.71 14.02
C SER A 42 -4.75 -3.33 12.57
N ASP A 43 -3.70 -2.57 12.28
CA ASP A 43 -3.40 -2.14 10.92
C ASP A 43 -3.00 -3.30 10.00
N ILE A 44 -2.24 -4.29 10.53
CA ILE A 44 -1.93 -5.53 9.80
C ILE A 44 -3.23 -6.25 9.42
N CYS A 45 -4.16 -6.40 10.35
CA CYS A 45 -5.43 -7.06 10.10
C CYS A 45 -6.35 -6.26 9.17
N SER A 46 -6.30 -4.93 9.24
CA SER A 46 -6.98 -4.06 8.26
C SER A 46 -6.43 -4.27 6.85
N ALA A 47 -5.11 -4.45 6.72
CA ALA A 47 -4.51 -4.71 5.42
C ALA A 47 -4.87 -6.09 4.87
N ILE A 48 -4.89 -7.12 5.73
CA ILE A 48 -5.37 -8.45 5.35
C ILE A 48 -6.82 -8.39 4.87
N LEU A 49 -7.68 -7.62 5.55
CA LEU A 49 -9.07 -7.43 5.14
C LEU A 49 -9.17 -6.81 3.74
N PHE A 50 -8.42 -5.73 3.49
CA PHE A 50 -8.38 -5.08 2.17
C PHE A 50 -7.97 -6.06 1.07
N PHE A 51 -6.89 -6.83 1.25
CA PHE A 51 -6.44 -7.78 0.24
C PHE A 51 -7.36 -8.99 0.07
N LYS A 52 -7.99 -9.47 1.15
CA LYS A 52 -9.06 -10.48 1.07
C LYS A 52 -10.17 -9.98 0.15
N GLN A 53 -10.66 -8.77 0.37
CA GLN A 53 -11.75 -8.19 -0.43
C GLN A 53 -11.35 -8.04 -1.89
N LEU A 54 -10.15 -7.53 -2.19
CA LEU A 54 -9.65 -7.46 -3.58
C LEU A 54 -9.60 -8.85 -4.24
N SER A 55 -9.09 -9.85 -3.51
CA SER A 55 -8.96 -11.22 -4.02
C SER A 55 -10.32 -11.89 -4.26
N THR A 56 -11.33 -11.63 -3.42
CA THR A 56 -12.65 -12.26 -3.53
C THR A 56 -13.61 -11.53 -4.46
N ASN A 57 -13.47 -10.21 -4.61
CA ASN A 57 -14.39 -9.38 -5.38
C ASN A 57 -14.02 -9.30 -6.87
N GLY A 58 -12.90 -9.90 -7.28
CA GLY A 58 -12.52 -10.00 -8.68
C GLY A 58 -11.96 -8.70 -9.28
N THR A 59 -11.02 -8.05 -8.59
CA THR A 59 -10.34 -6.86 -9.11
C THR A 59 -9.66 -7.13 -10.47
N ALA A 60 -9.69 -6.12 -11.35
CA ALA A 60 -8.96 -6.11 -12.62
C ALA A 60 -7.44 -5.89 -12.45
N VAL A 61 -7.00 -5.45 -11.26
CA VAL A 61 -5.59 -5.22 -10.93
C VAL A 61 -4.93 -6.54 -10.52
N GLN A 62 -3.78 -6.83 -11.11
CA GLN A 62 -3.20 -8.16 -11.08
C GLN A 62 -2.63 -8.51 -9.70
N ASP A 63 -1.81 -7.62 -9.14
CA ASP A 63 -1.00 -7.93 -7.97
C ASP A 63 -1.40 -7.12 -6.73
N ARG A 64 -1.18 -7.73 -5.56
CA ARG A 64 -1.48 -7.18 -4.23
C ARG A 64 -0.19 -7.15 -3.43
N LEU A 65 0.32 -5.98 -3.09
CA LEU A 65 1.62 -5.80 -2.45
C LEU A 65 1.45 -5.33 -1.01
N PHE A 66 2.11 -6.00 -0.08
CA PHE A 66 2.20 -5.56 1.31
C PHE A 66 3.66 -5.33 1.69
N MET A 67 4.02 -4.07 1.95
CA MET A 67 5.39 -3.68 2.24
C MET A 67 5.59 -3.37 3.73
N TYR A 68 6.67 -3.91 4.31
CA TYR A 68 6.97 -3.75 5.73
C TYR A 68 8.50 -3.83 5.99
N PRO A 69 8.99 -3.33 7.14
CA PRO A 69 10.39 -3.49 7.54
C PRO A 69 10.75 -4.96 7.76
N GLN A 70 11.79 -5.45 7.07
CA GLN A 70 12.30 -6.83 7.20
C GLN A 70 12.66 -7.19 8.66
N GLN A 71 12.96 -6.20 9.51
CA GLN A 71 13.28 -6.39 10.91
C GLN A 71 12.15 -7.11 11.66
N TRP A 72 10.89 -6.94 11.26
CA TRP A 72 9.75 -7.61 11.88
C TRP A 72 9.91 -9.14 11.89
N ASP A 73 10.48 -9.71 10.81
CA ASP A 73 10.70 -11.15 10.69
C ASP A 73 11.77 -11.70 11.65
N ARG A 74 12.59 -10.82 12.21
CA ARG A 74 13.69 -11.17 13.11
C ARG A 74 13.43 -10.79 14.57
N MET A 75 12.36 -10.05 14.85
CA MET A 75 12.04 -9.65 16.22
C MET A 75 11.52 -10.85 17.02
N SER A 76 11.92 -10.93 18.28
CA SER A 76 11.37 -11.95 19.18
C SER A 76 9.93 -11.61 19.57
N PRO A 77 9.09 -12.61 19.91
CA PRO A 77 7.73 -12.36 20.38
C PRO A 77 7.66 -11.43 21.60
N LYS A 78 8.69 -11.44 22.45
CA LYS A 78 8.81 -10.51 23.58
C LYS A 78 8.95 -9.06 23.14
N LYS A 79 9.60 -8.79 22.00
CA LYS A 79 9.78 -7.44 21.46
C LYS A 79 8.58 -6.97 20.65
N LEU A 80 7.96 -7.86 19.88
CA LEU A 80 6.76 -7.56 19.09
C LEU A 80 5.50 -7.46 19.95
N GLY A 81 5.42 -8.24 21.02
CA GLY A 81 4.17 -8.48 21.74
C GLY A 81 3.39 -9.67 21.15
N LYS A 82 2.44 -10.18 21.94
CA LYS A 82 1.65 -11.38 21.59
C LYS A 82 0.76 -11.11 20.39
N SER A 83 -0.02 -10.03 20.43
CA SER A 83 -0.94 -9.68 19.34
C SER A 83 -0.24 -9.36 18.02
N ALA A 84 0.89 -8.65 18.02
CA ALA A 84 1.64 -8.36 16.79
C ALA A 84 2.27 -9.62 16.20
N SER A 85 2.79 -10.51 17.06
CA SER A 85 3.33 -11.81 16.62
C SER A 85 2.24 -12.71 16.00
N ALA A 86 1.04 -12.70 16.59
CA ALA A 86 -0.12 -13.38 16.03
C ALA A 86 -0.54 -12.77 14.68
N ALA A 87 -0.70 -11.45 14.60
CA ALA A 87 -1.08 -10.74 13.38
C ALA A 87 -0.09 -11.01 12.22
N LEU A 88 1.22 -10.98 12.48
CA LEU A 88 2.23 -11.31 11.47
C LEU A 88 2.16 -12.77 11.02
N SER A 89 1.79 -13.69 11.91
CA SER A 89 1.62 -15.10 11.56
C SER A 89 0.37 -15.29 10.68
N ILE A 90 -0.72 -14.58 10.98
CA ILE A 90 -1.93 -14.55 10.16
C ILE A 90 -1.64 -13.90 8.80
N LEU A 91 -0.87 -12.79 8.75
CA LEU A 91 -0.46 -12.14 7.50
C LEU A 91 0.28 -13.11 6.56
N ARG A 92 1.19 -13.94 7.09
CA ARG A 92 1.90 -14.96 6.28
C ARG A 92 0.97 -16.05 5.77
N ALA A 93 -0.04 -16.46 6.54
CA ALA A 93 -1.05 -17.40 6.05
C ALA A 93 -1.96 -16.74 4.99
N ALA A 94 -2.35 -15.49 5.23
CA ALA A 94 -3.16 -14.69 4.33
C ALA A 94 -2.43 -14.40 3.01
N SER A 95 -1.10 -14.25 3.02
CA SER A 95 -0.33 -13.99 1.81
C SER A 95 -0.40 -15.14 0.82
N THR A 96 -0.39 -16.37 1.30
CA THR A 96 -0.63 -17.54 0.43
C THR A 96 -2.10 -17.65 0.02
N LYS A 97 -3.03 -17.35 0.93
CA LYS A 97 -4.47 -17.52 0.67
C LYS A 97 -5.04 -16.50 -0.32
N TYR A 98 -4.60 -15.26 -0.26
CA TYR A 98 -5.14 -14.13 -1.04
C TYR A 98 -4.12 -13.57 -2.05
N ASP A 99 -3.05 -14.34 -2.33
CA ASP A 99 -1.99 -13.99 -3.28
C ASP A 99 -1.41 -12.59 -3.03
N ILE A 100 -0.97 -12.37 -1.77
CA ILE A 100 -0.35 -11.12 -1.33
C ILE A 100 1.17 -11.28 -1.43
N TRP A 101 1.80 -10.36 -2.13
CA TRP A 101 3.24 -10.28 -2.25
C TRP A 101 3.79 -9.51 -1.06
N LEU A 102 4.39 -10.25 -0.14
CA LEU A 102 5.08 -9.68 1.02
C LEU A 102 6.41 -9.09 0.58
N LEU A 103 6.60 -7.78 0.79
CA LEU A 103 7.78 -7.01 0.41
C LEU A 103 8.52 -6.55 1.68
N PRO A 104 9.35 -7.42 2.30
CA PRO A 104 10.20 -7.03 3.40
C PRO A 104 11.33 -6.12 2.91
N ILE A 105 11.41 -4.90 3.45
CA ILE A 105 12.42 -3.91 3.09
C ILE A 105 13.45 -3.76 4.20
N ASP A 106 14.73 -3.83 3.86
CA ASP A 106 15.79 -3.62 4.84
C ASP A 106 15.94 -2.14 5.23
N MET A 107 15.41 -1.79 6.40
CA MET A 107 15.56 -0.47 7.02
C MET A 107 16.86 -0.28 7.84
N SER A 108 17.76 -1.27 7.90
CA SER A 108 18.88 -1.29 8.86
C SER A 108 19.82 -0.09 8.71
N ALA A 109 20.25 0.22 7.49
CA ALA A 109 21.12 1.37 7.21
C ALA A 109 20.47 2.71 7.61
N ALA A 110 19.17 2.89 7.36
CA ALA A 110 18.45 4.09 7.77
C ALA A 110 18.37 4.21 9.30
N THR A 111 18.02 3.12 9.98
CA THR A 111 17.95 3.12 11.45
C THR A 111 19.32 3.30 12.11
N ALA A 112 20.38 2.72 11.55
CA ALA A 112 21.75 2.88 12.04
C ALA A 112 22.25 4.33 11.91
N ALA A 113 21.75 5.06 10.90
CA ALA A 113 22.01 6.49 10.74
C ALA A 113 21.11 7.40 11.62
N GLY A 114 20.32 6.81 12.53
CA GLY A 114 19.47 7.54 13.47
C GLY A 114 18.12 8.00 12.90
N TYR A 115 17.74 7.55 11.71
CA TYR A 115 16.45 7.90 11.13
C TYR A 115 15.33 7.03 11.69
N SER A 116 14.19 7.66 12.02
CA SER A 116 12.93 6.97 12.34
C SER A 116 12.45 6.09 11.19
N THR A 117 11.79 4.98 11.51
CA THR A 117 11.11 4.08 10.56
C THR A 117 9.73 4.63 10.23
N THR A 118 9.60 5.28 9.07
CA THR A 118 8.35 5.94 8.65
C THR A 118 7.85 5.32 7.35
N ASN A 119 6.54 5.39 7.12
CA ASN A 119 5.92 4.91 5.88
C ASN A 119 6.57 5.49 4.62
N SER A 120 6.93 6.77 4.64
CA SER A 120 7.55 7.48 3.50
C SER A 120 8.98 7.03 3.23
N LYS A 121 9.75 6.70 4.27
CA LYS A 121 11.10 6.13 4.13
C LYS A 121 11.04 4.68 3.68
N LEU A 122 10.09 3.92 4.22
CA LEU A 122 9.83 2.54 3.79
C LEU A 122 9.50 2.52 2.29
N LEU A 123 8.55 3.36 1.85
CA LEU A 123 8.20 3.50 0.45
C LEU A 123 9.42 3.88 -0.39
N ARG A 124 10.21 4.88 0.05
CA ARG A 124 11.41 5.35 -0.66
C ARG A 124 12.44 4.24 -0.88
N LEU A 125 12.70 3.42 0.13
CA LEU A 125 13.64 2.30 0.02
C LEU A 125 13.07 1.13 -0.78
N GLY A 126 11.76 0.93 -0.72
CA GLY A 126 11.05 -0.14 -1.41
C GLY A 126 10.72 0.12 -2.88
N GLN A 127 10.89 1.35 -3.41
CA GLN A 127 10.48 1.69 -4.79
C GLN A 127 11.11 0.77 -5.86
N ILE A 128 12.31 0.25 -5.60
CA ILE A 128 13.01 -0.65 -6.52
C ILE A 128 12.26 -1.99 -6.72
N GLN A 129 11.42 -2.40 -5.78
CA GLN A 129 10.62 -3.62 -5.90
C GLN A 129 9.52 -3.50 -6.97
N PHE A 130 9.25 -2.29 -7.45
CA PHE A 130 8.14 -2.03 -8.36
C PHE A 130 8.55 -2.05 -9.85
N MET A 131 9.78 -2.40 -10.19
CA MET A 131 10.30 -2.39 -11.57
C MET A 131 9.49 -3.20 -12.59
N GLN A 132 8.72 -4.19 -12.14
CA GLN A 132 7.88 -5.02 -13.01
C GLN A 132 6.52 -4.39 -13.35
N TYR A 133 6.11 -3.37 -12.59
CA TYR A 133 4.83 -2.68 -12.74
C TYR A 133 4.97 -1.41 -13.56
N ASP A 134 3.97 -1.12 -14.36
CA ASP A 134 3.84 0.17 -15.02
C ASP A 134 3.33 1.22 -14.00
N SER A 135 2.46 0.79 -13.08
CA SER A 135 2.12 1.58 -11.90
C SER A 135 1.66 0.77 -10.69
N VAL A 136 1.87 1.35 -9.51
CA VAL A 136 1.41 0.83 -8.22
C VAL A 136 0.56 1.91 -7.55
N LEU A 137 -0.66 1.56 -7.14
CA LEU A 137 -1.51 2.47 -6.36
C LEU A 137 -1.40 2.15 -4.87
N TYR A 138 -0.77 3.06 -4.13
CA TYR A 138 -0.80 3.03 -2.68
C TYR A 138 -2.13 3.56 -2.16
N VAL A 139 -2.72 2.82 -1.22
CA VAL A 139 -3.89 3.25 -0.44
C VAL A 139 -3.54 3.12 1.03
N GLN A 140 -3.84 4.15 1.81
CA GLN A 140 -3.53 4.18 3.24
C GLN A 140 -4.31 3.11 4.02
N THR A 141 -3.62 2.43 4.93
CA THR A 141 -4.19 1.59 5.98
C THR A 141 -4.08 2.33 7.32
N PRO A 142 -5.01 2.16 8.27
CA PRO A 142 -6.22 1.32 8.20
C PRO A 142 -7.35 1.95 7.39
N GLY A 143 -8.32 1.11 7.00
CA GLY A 143 -9.51 1.53 6.26
C GLY A 143 -10.35 0.36 5.74
N LEU A 144 -11.41 0.69 5.00
CA LEU A 144 -12.41 -0.27 4.52
C LEU A 144 -12.68 -0.08 3.03
N LEU A 145 -12.56 -1.16 2.25
CA LEU A 145 -12.97 -1.19 0.84
C LEU A 145 -14.50 -1.32 0.78
N LEU A 146 -15.15 -0.40 0.08
CA LEU A 146 -16.60 -0.41 -0.13
C LEU A 146 -16.95 -0.82 -1.56
N ASP A 147 -16.19 -0.34 -2.54
CA ASP A 147 -16.43 -0.63 -3.95
C ASP A 147 -15.11 -0.91 -4.69
N THR A 148 -14.86 -2.19 -4.98
CA THR A 148 -13.68 -2.64 -5.74
C THR A 148 -13.71 -2.15 -7.18
N GLY A 149 -14.88 -2.18 -7.83
CA GLY A 149 -15.01 -1.78 -9.23
C GLY A 149 -14.73 -0.29 -9.42
N LYS A 150 -15.23 0.56 -8.52
CA LYS A 150 -14.91 2.00 -8.53
C LYS A 150 -13.42 2.28 -8.30
N LEU A 151 -12.76 1.52 -7.42
CA LEU A 151 -11.33 1.64 -7.18
C LEU A 151 -10.50 1.24 -8.42
N ASP A 152 -10.90 0.16 -9.09
CA ASP A 152 -10.29 -0.32 -10.34
C ASP A 152 -10.51 0.70 -11.47
N ASP A 153 -11.75 1.12 -11.69
CA ASP A 153 -12.13 2.05 -12.75
C ASP A 153 -11.34 3.35 -12.65
N MET A 154 -11.21 3.93 -11.46
CA MET A 154 -10.46 5.17 -11.30
C MET A 154 -8.94 4.97 -11.48
N PHE A 155 -8.41 3.82 -11.10
CA PHE A 155 -7.01 3.51 -11.30
C PHE A 155 -6.67 3.25 -12.78
N LEU A 156 -7.58 2.61 -13.51
CA LEU A 156 -7.33 2.09 -14.87
C LEU A 156 -7.94 2.95 -15.99
N ALA A 157 -8.97 3.74 -15.73
CA ALA A 157 -9.71 4.47 -16.78
C ALA A 157 -8.99 5.71 -17.33
N ARG A 158 -7.88 6.14 -16.70
CA ARG A 158 -7.16 7.35 -17.11
C ARG A 158 -5.73 7.02 -17.54
N PRO A 159 -5.22 7.67 -18.61
CA PRO A 159 -3.84 7.51 -19.03
C PRO A 159 -2.87 7.81 -17.87
N LEU A 160 -1.90 6.93 -17.67
CA LEU A 160 -0.91 7.08 -16.63
C LEU A 160 0.19 8.06 -17.06
N PRO A 161 0.71 8.89 -16.14
CA PRO A 161 1.74 9.86 -16.47
C PRO A 161 3.12 9.26 -16.83
N LEU A 162 3.31 7.94 -16.66
CA LEU A 162 4.47 7.10 -17.04
C LEU A 162 5.80 7.89 -17.21
N ARG A 163 6.64 7.55 -18.20
CA ARG A 163 7.88 8.29 -18.51
C ARG A 163 7.51 9.59 -19.20
N HIS A 164 8.23 10.66 -18.90
CA HIS A 164 8.07 11.91 -19.62
C HIS A 164 8.35 11.72 -21.12
N ASP A 165 7.36 12.07 -21.94
CA ASP A 165 7.40 12.02 -23.40
C ASP A 165 6.71 13.28 -23.94
N LYS A 166 7.48 14.10 -24.68
CA LYS A 166 6.99 15.36 -25.24
C LYS A 166 5.85 15.18 -26.25
N ASN A 167 5.73 14.00 -26.83
CA ASN A 167 4.66 13.67 -27.79
C ASN A 167 3.39 13.15 -27.11
N ARG A 168 3.44 12.92 -25.79
CA ARG A 168 2.35 12.34 -25.00
C ARG A 168 1.97 13.30 -23.87
N GLN A 169 0.93 14.10 -24.09
CA GLN A 169 0.59 15.20 -23.18
C GLN A 169 0.31 14.74 -21.74
N GLU A 170 -0.35 13.59 -21.57
CA GLU A 170 -0.62 13.00 -20.26
C GLU A 170 0.64 12.65 -19.47
N SER A 171 1.83 12.61 -20.11
CA SER A 171 3.08 12.28 -19.43
C SER A 171 3.71 13.43 -18.66
N PHE A 172 3.38 14.67 -19.04
CA PHE A 172 3.89 15.90 -18.42
C PHE A 172 2.79 16.86 -17.96
N ASN A 173 1.57 16.70 -18.46
CA ASN A 173 0.39 17.46 -18.07
C ASN A 173 -0.81 16.52 -17.93
N ASN A 174 -0.76 15.64 -16.93
CA ASN A 174 -1.84 14.71 -16.62
C ASN A 174 -2.94 15.40 -15.84
N GLU A 175 -4.18 15.31 -16.32
CA GLU A 175 -5.33 15.92 -15.63
C GLU A 175 -5.70 15.16 -14.35
N ALA A 176 -5.56 13.83 -14.36
CA ALA A 176 -6.02 12.95 -13.29
C ALA A 176 -4.98 12.77 -12.16
N TRP A 177 -3.70 12.82 -12.50
CA TRP A 177 -2.60 12.50 -11.60
C TRP A 177 -1.64 13.68 -11.47
N ILE A 178 -1.74 14.41 -10.36
CA ILE A 178 -0.93 15.59 -10.08
C ILE A 178 0.44 15.14 -9.58
N PRO A 179 1.56 15.56 -10.23
CA PRO A 179 2.90 15.23 -9.76
C PRO A 179 3.15 15.70 -8.33
N MET A 180 3.57 14.78 -7.47
CA MET A 180 3.95 15.08 -6.09
C MET A 180 5.17 14.23 -5.75
N PRO A 181 6.41 14.74 -5.88
CA PRO A 181 7.62 13.97 -5.60
C PRO A 181 7.69 13.50 -4.14
N LEU A 182 8.05 12.23 -3.92
CA LEU A 182 8.21 11.67 -2.56
C LEU A 182 9.40 12.30 -1.84
N ARG A 183 9.14 13.07 -0.77
CA ARG A 183 10.18 13.63 0.11
C ARG A 183 10.16 12.88 1.45
N ALA A 184 10.81 11.72 1.47
CA ALA A 184 10.79 10.79 2.60
C ALA A 184 11.17 11.36 3.98
N ASN A 185 11.91 12.48 4.03
CA ASN A 185 12.32 13.14 5.27
C ASN A 185 11.37 14.25 5.73
N ARG A 186 10.32 14.56 4.95
CA ARG A 186 9.39 15.68 5.22
C ARG A 186 7.93 15.27 5.10
N ASP A 187 7.63 14.38 4.18
CA ASP A 187 6.26 14.01 3.85
C ASP A 187 5.82 12.87 4.76
N GLU A 188 5.53 13.18 6.03
CA GLU A 188 4.93 12.24 6.97
C GLU A 188 3.73 12.93 7.67
N PRO A 189 2.52 12.35 7.62
CA PRO A 189 2.18 11.09 6.94
C PRO A 189 2.20 11.19 5.40
N LEU A 190 2.25 10.04 4.71
CA LEU A 190 1.96 9.97 3.27
C LEU A 190 0.51 10.43 2.99
N PRO A 191 0.21 10.96 1.79
CA PRO A 191 -1.18 11.14 1.37
C PRO A 191 -1.96 9.83 1.43
N SER A 192 -3.27 9.89 1.66
CA SER A 192 -4.14 8.70 1.75
C SER A 192 -4.15 7.84 0.48
N THR A 193 -3.76 8.42 -0.65
CA THR A 193 -3.59 7.74 -1.93
C THR A 193 -2.41 8.30 -2.68
N TYR A 194 -1.63 7.41 -3.28
CA TYR A 194 -0.42 7.79 -3.98
C TYR A 194 -0.16 6.86 -5.16
N LEU A 195 -0.08 7.41 -6.37
CA LEU A 195 0.26 6.64 -7.57
C LEU A 195 1.77 6.67 -7.77
N ILE A 196 2.39 5.50 -7.83
CA ILE A 196 3.80 5.34 -8.20
C ILE A 196 3.85 4.79 -9.62
N THR A 197 4.45 5.51 -10.56
CA THR A 197 4.77 5.00 -11.90
C THR A 197 6.26 4.67 -11.97
N VAL A 198 6.61 3.51 -12.52
CA VAL A 198 8.01 3.07 -12.64
C VAL A 198 8.35 2.90 -14.10
N ASN A 199 9.45 3.53 -14.50
CA ASN A 199 9.86 3.60 -15.89
C ASN A 199 11.31 3.15 -16.04
N ASN A 200 11.55 2.30 -17.03
CA ASN A 200 12.89 2.01 -17.49
C ASN A 200 13.37 3.17 -18.36
N ILE A 201 14.49 3.78 -17.98
CA ILE A 201 15.15 4.82 -18.77
C ILE A 201 16.39 4.23 -19.46
N GLU A 202 16.89 4.96 -20.46
CA GLU A 202 18.06 4.52 -21.23
C GLU A 202 19.29 4.27 -20.33
N GLY A 203 20.10 3.30 -20.72
CA GLY A 203 21.26 2.86 -19.93
C GLY A 203 20.93 1.96 -18.74
N GLY A 204 19.70 1.43 -18.65
CA GLY A 204 19.29 0.50 -17.59
C GLY A 204 18.99 1.17 -16.24
N ASN A 205 18.89 2.49 -16.21
CA ASN A 205 18.47 3.22 -15.02
C ASN A 205 16.94 3.13 -14.88
N VAL A 206 16.44 3.33 -13.66
CA VAL A 206 15.01 3.27 -13.33
C VAL A 206 14.56 4.61 -12.75
N GLU A 207 13.45 5.13 -13.26
CA GLU A 207 12.81 6.34 -12.76
C GLU A 207 11.46 5.99 -12.13
N ALA A 208 11.32 6.24 -10.82
CA ALA A 208 10.04 6.19 -10.13
C ALA A 208 9.49 7.62 -9.99
N ARG A 209 8.28 7.86 -10.50
CA ARG A 209 7.56 9.12 -10.38
C ARG A 209 6.32 8.91 -9.54
N THR A 210 5.96 9.92 -8.76
CA THR A 210 4.89 9.82 -7.77
C THR A 210 3.87 10.93 -7.93
N HIS A 211 2.60 10.59 -7.74
CA HIS A 211 1.46 11.46 -8.04
C HIS A 211 0.35 11.28 -7.00
N ILE A 212 -0.49 12.30 -6.85
CA ILE A 212 -1.74 12.24 -6.08
C ILE A 212 -2.94 12.38 -7.02
N PRO A 213 -4.11 11.83 -6.67
CA PRO A 213 -5.32 12.02 -7.46
C PRO A 213 -5.73 13.49 -7.50
N ASN A 214 -6.17 13.97 -8.66
CA ASN A 214 -6.80 15.27 -8.80
C ASN A 214 -8.25 15.22 -8.28
N VAL A 215 -8.44 15.57 -7.01
CA VAL A 215 -9.74 15.52 -6.33
C VAL A 215 -10.80 16.47 -6.92
N ALA A 216 -10.41 17.39 -7.80
CA ALA A 216 -11.35 18.24 -8.52
C ALA A 216 -12.07 17.51 -9.66
N LEU A 217 -11.55 16.36 -10.10
CA LEU A 217 -12.20 15.55 -11.13
C LEU A 217 -13.31 14.67 -10.53
N PRO A 218 -14.45 14.53 -11.22
CA PRO A 218 -15.50 13.60 -10.83
C PRO A 218 -14.95 12.18 -10.60
N GLY A 219 -15.32 11.57 -9.47
CA GLY A 219 -14.88 10.23 -9.06
C GLY A 219 -13.52 10.16 -8.36
N PHE A 220 -12.59 11.09 -8.64
CA PHE A 220 -11.24 11.05 -8.05
C PHE A 220 -11.20 11.56 -6.60
N GLY A 221 -12.06 12.53 -6.25
CA GLY A 221 -12.23 12.97 -4.86
C GLY A 221 -12.86 11.91 -3.95
N ASP A 222 -13.50 10.90 -4.55
CA ASP A 222 -14.23 9.83 -3.87
C ASP A 222 -13.55 8.46 -4.07
N LEU A 223 -12.34 8.44 -4.64
CA LEU A 223 -11.53 7.25 -4.79
C LEU A 223 -11.15 6.66 -3.41
N VAL A 224 -10.57 7.52 -2.59
CA VAL A 224 -10.28 7.27 -1.19
C VAL A 224 -10.81 8.45 -0.38
N ALA A 225 -11.83 8.18 0.42
CA ALA A 225 -12.52 9.21 1.19
C ALA A 225 -12.21 9.09 2.68
N SER A 226 -12.28 10.22 3.38
CA SER A 226 -12.39 10.21 4.85
C SER A 226 -13.77 9.70 5.28
N PRO A 227 -13.94 9.21 6.53
CA PRO A 227 -15.23 8.75 7.02
C PRO A 227 -16.34 9.81 6.92
N LYS A 228 -15.99 11.09 7.13
CA LYS A 228 -16.93 12.21 7.00
C LYS A 228 -17.39 12.43 5.56
N ARG A 229 -16.47 12.32 4.59
CA ARG A 229 -16.81 12.45 3.16
C ARG A 229 -17.66 11.27 2.71
N ALA A 230 -17.28 10.06 3.11
CA ALA A 230 -18.03 8.85 2.82
C ALA A 230 -19.46 8.88 3.39
N ALA A 231 -19.66 9.41 4.60
CA ALA A 231 -21.00 9.58 5.17
C ALA A 231 -21.88 10.52 4.33
N ARG A 232 -21.32 11.63 3.82
CA ARG A 232 -22.05 12.58 2.96
C ARG A 232 -22.38 12.00 1.59
N LEU A 233 -21.52 11.15 1.04
CA LEU A 233 -21.81 10.44 -0.21
C LEU A 233 -22.99 9.47 -0.02
N ALA A 234 -23.03 8.76 1.11
CA ALA A 234 -24.11 7.82 1.41
C ALA A 234 -25.49 8.50 1.48
N GLU A 235 -25.56 9.75 1.96
CA GLU A 235 -26.80 10.54 1.99
C GLU A 235 -27.42 10.80 0.60
N ILE A 236 -26.59 10.79 -0.45
CA ILE A 236 -27.03 10.96 -1.85
C ILE A 236 -27.03 9.64 -2.63
N GLY A 237 -26.87 8.50 -1.96
CA GLY A 237 -26.85 7.17 -2.58
C GLY A 237 -25.56 6.84 -3.32
N GLU A 238 -24.46 7.51 -2.99
CA GLU A 238 -23.13 7.22 -3.54
C GLU A 238 -22.20 6.66 -2.46
N GLU A 239 -21.19 5.88 -2.87
CA GLU A 239 -20.15 5.38 -1.97
C GLU A 239 -18.76 5.57 -2.60
N PRO A 240 -17.71 5.86 -1.80
CA PRO A 240 -16.35 5.90 -2.30
C PRO A 240 -15.84 4.49 -2.61
N GLY A 241 -14.72 4.38 -3.35
CA GLY A 241 -14.06 3.09 -3.54
C GLY A 241 -13.55 2.52 -2.21
N TYR A 242 -12.86 3.36 -1.44
CA TYR A 242 -12.26 3.00 -0.15
C TYR A 242 -12.38 4.14 0.87
N VAL A 243 -12.52 3.80 2.15
CA VAL A 243 -12.54 4.76 3.26
C VAL A 243 -11.28 4.59 4.10
N SER A 244 -10.37 5.56 4.05
CA SER A 244 -9.18 5.60 4.90
C SER A 244 -9.52 6.14 6.28
N PHE A 245 -9.06 5.49 7.34
CA PHE A 245 -9.38 5.89 8.70
C PHE A 245 -8.29 6.77 9.30
N ASP A 246 -8.71 7.82 10.02
CA ASP A 246 -7.80 8.67 10.79
C ASP A 246 -7.40 7.98 12.09
N SER A 247 -6.16 8.17 12.51
CA SER A 247 -5.71 7.83 13.86
C SER A 247 -5.99 8.97 14.85
N ASP A 248 -6.21 8.62 16.11
CA ASP A 248 -6.25 9.56 17.23
C ASP A 248 -4.83 9.91 17.72
N ARG A 249 -4.74 10.63 18.84
CA ARG A 249 -3.46 11.08 19.41
C ARG A 249 -2.61 9.93 19.96
N ASP A 250 -3.24 8.80 20.25
CA ASP A 250 -2.58 7.61 20.77
C ASP A 250 -2.22 6.64 19.64
N GLY A 251 -2.42 7.04 18.38
CA GLY A 251 -2.14 6.24 17.18
C GLY A 251 -3.24 5.24 16.86
N ARG A 252 -4.33 5.18 17.63
CA ARG A 252 -5.43 4.23 17.43
C ARG A 252 -6.44 4.74 16.42
N VAL A 253 -7.14 3.84 15.74
CA VAL A 253 -8.24 4.24 14.84
C VAL A 253 -9.28 5.06 15.57
N LYS A 254 -9.55 6.27 15.05
CA LYS A 254 -10.58 7.15 15.57
C LYS A 254 -11.97 6.58 15.27
N TRP A 255 -12.60 6.02 16.30
CA TRP A 255 -13.94 5.45 16.22
C TRP A 255 -15.05 6.52 16.30
N ALA A 256 -14.85 7.58 17.06
CA ALA A 256 -15.85 8.62 17.27
C ALA A 256 -16.15 9.38 15.96
N GLY A 257 -17.41 9.29 15.51
CA GLY A 257 -17.88 9.92 14.27
C GLY A 257 -17.49 9.18 13.00
N ASN A 258 -17.04 7.92 13.09
CA ASN A 258 -16.78 7.05 11.95
C ASN A 258 -17.92 6.01 11.81
N PRO A 259 -18.86 6.19 10.86
CA PRO A 259 -19.99 5.26 10.70
C PRO A 259 -19.55 3.86 10.21
N TYR A 260 -18.35 3.73 9.66
CA TYR A 260 -17.82 2.48 9.12
C TYR A 260 -17.01 1.68 10.16
N PHE A 261 -16.76 2.24 11.35
CA PHE A 261 -15.89 1.61 12.35
C PHE A 261 -16.42 0.26 12.83
N GLY A 262 -17.73 0.14 13.11
CA GLY A 262 -18.33 -1.11 13.59
C GLY A 262 -18.23 -2.24 12.56
N THR A 263 -18.58 -1.94 11.31
CA THR A 263 -18.46 -2.88 10.18
C THR A 263 -17.01 -3.29 9.95
N TRP A 264 -16.09 -2.33 9.92
CA TRP A 264 -14.66 -2.60 9.77
C TRP A 264 -14.12 -3.49 10.90
N ARG A 265 -14.43 -3.16 12.16
CA ARG A 265 -13.96 -3.93 13.31
C ARG A 265 -14.50 -5.37 13.31
N SER A 266 -15.77 -5.55 12.92
CA SER A 266 -16.36 -6.88 12.75
C SER A 266 -15.64 -7.69 11.68
N GLN A 267 -15.42 -7.12 10.49
CA GLN A 267 -14.74 -7.82 9.40
C GLN A 267 -13.25 -8.06 9.68
N GLN A 268 -12.62 -7.18 10.45
CA GLN A 268 -11.25 -7.35 10.90
C GLN A 268 -11.13 -8.56 11.85
N ALA A 269 -12.08 -8.74 12.77
CA ALA A 269 -12.13 -9.90 13.65
C ALA A 269 -12.32 -11.22 12.87
N GLU A 270 -13.05 -11.19 11.74
CA GLU A 270 -13.20 -12.37 10.87
C GLU A 270 -11.89 -12.79 10.19
N VAL A 271 -11.01 -11.84 9.84
CA VAL A 271 -9.73 -12.15 9.19
C VAL A 271 -8.61 -12.45 10.18
N CYS A 272 -8.75 -11.92 11.41
CA CYS A 272 -7.78 -12.05 12.48
C CYS A 272 -8.45 -12.56 13.76
N ASP A 273 -9.01 -13.77 13.69
CA ASP A 273 -9.66 -14.40 14.83
C ASP A 273 -8.68 -14.56 16.01
N GLY A 274 -9.17 -14.28 17.22
CA GLY A 274 -8.41 -14.40 18.46
C GLY A 274 -7.34 -13.33 18.71
N ILE A 275 -7.28 -12.26 17.91
CA ILE A 275 -6.43 -11.10 18.20
C ILE A 275 -7.16 -10.10 19.10
N ASP A 276 -6.51 -9.71 20.19
CA ASP A 276 -6.95 -8.61 21.04
C ASP A 276 -6.34 -7.30 20.53
N PHE A 277 -7.17 -6.45 19.92
CA PHE A 277 -6.75 -5.16 19.38
C PHE A 277 -6.61 -4.06 20.44
N ASP A 278 -7.02 -4.34 21.69
CA ASP A 278 -6.92 -3.40 22.81
C ASP A 278 -5.69 -3.68 23.70
N GLU A 279 -4.87 -4.69 23.37
CA GLU A 279 -3.64 -5.03 24.08
C GLU A 279 -2.63 -3.87 23.95
N ILE A 280 -2.41 -3.12 25.04
CA ILE A 280 -1.48 -1.99 25.08
C ILE A 280 -0.07 -2.49 24.81
N ILE A 281 0.52 -2.12 23.67
CA ILE A 281 1.94 -2.35 23.40
C ILE A 281 2.74 -1.53 24.41
N HIS A 282 3.23 -2.19 25.47
CA HIS A 282 4.17 -1.59 26.40
C HIS A 282 5.50 -1.35 25.67
N ASN A 283 5.66 -0.16 25.09
CA ASN A 283 6.98 0.34 24.71
C ASN A 283 7.80 0.55 25.99
N GLY A 284 8.61 -0.45 26.32
CA GLY A 284 9.66 -0.31 27.32
C GLY A 284 10.55 0.86 26.94
N LYS A 285 10.64 1.84 27.85
CA LYS A 285 11.63 2.91 27.81
C LYS A 285 13.05 2.36 27.67
#